data_AF-A0A1V1X567-F1
#
_entry.id   AF-A0A1V1X567-F1
#
_cell.length_a   1.000
_cell.length_b   1.000
_cell.length_c   1.000
_cell.angle_alpha   90.00
_cell.angle_beta   90.00
_cell.angle_gamma   90.00
#
_symmetry.space_group_name_H-M   'P 1'
#
loop_
_entity.id
_entity.type
_entity.pdbx_description
1 polymer ?
#
loop_
_entity_poly.entity_id
_entity_poly.type
_entity_poly.pdbx_seq_one_letter_code
_entity_poly.pdbx_strand_id
1 'polypeptide(L)'
;MLYALNSCNHNDTDSHAPAHHTIDESTAPAELKLTPKFQELLKKEMREIQSAMQEILPSIAKGESEKTARLAEQIHNSFILKNALSKKELKQLITLLPANFVKIDRVFHSDAAKLAEAAKQSDFARSAEIFGGMVNACVNCHSRFANVEFPELQKTATTH
;
A
#
# COMPACT_ATOMS: atom_id res chain seq x y z
N MET A 1 0.02 5.02 13.83
CA MET A 1 -1.04 5.12 14.86
C MET A 1 -2.44 5.11 14.23
N LEU A 2 -2.78 4.07 13.44
CA LEU A 2 -4.13 3.87 12.88
C LEU A 2 -4.87 2.67 13.51
N TYR A 3 -4.21 1.92 14.39
CA TYR A 3 -4.78 0.75 15.07
C TYR A 3 -4.21 0.56 16.48
N ALA A 4 -4.01 1.64 17.24
CA ALA A 4 -3.72 1.58 18.68
C ALA A 4 -5.01 1.43 19.53
N LEU A 5 -5.99 0.68 19.02
CA LEU A 5 -7.25 0.39 19.70
C LEU A 5 -7.58 -1.11 19.70
N ASN A 6 -6.56 -1.97 19.70
CA ASN A 6 -6.71 -3.40 19.96
C ASN A 6 -5.63 -3.90 20.92
N SER A 7 -5.49 -3.21 22.05
CA SER A 7 -4.64 -3.67 23.15
C SER A 7 -5.36 -3.42 24.48
N CYS A 8 -6.42 -4.19 24.70
CA CYS A 8 -6.93 -4.46 26.05
C CYS A 8 -6.92 -5.98 26.26
N ASN A 9 -6.21 -6.35 27.32
CA ASN A 9 -5.97 -7.65 27.93
C ASN A 9 -7.22 -8.54 28.05
N HIS A 10 -7.05 -9.87 28.02
CA HIS A 10 -7.50 -10.83 29.03
C HIS A 10 -6.90 -12.22 28.72
N ASN A 11 -6.14 -12.76 29.67
CA ASN A 11 -5.94 -14.20 29.83
C ASN A 11 -7.19 -14.74 30.54
N ASP A 12 -7.80 -15.81 30.01
CA ASP A 12 -8.00 -17.09 30.71
C ASP A 12 -8.90 -18.02 29.89
N THR A 13 -8.37 -19.23 29.69
CA THR A 13 -9.00 -20.56 29.51
C THR A 13 -10.49 -20.66 29.16
N ASP A 14 -10.83 -21.28 28.02
CA ASP A 14 -11.38 -22.64 27.99
C ASP A 14 -11.71 -23.16 26.59
N SER A 15 -11.46 -24.46 26.41
CA SER A 15 -11.80 -25.32 25.28
C SER A 15 -13.14 -25.03 24.63
N HIS A 16 -13.17 -24.69 23.34
CA HIS A 16 -14.25 -25.03 22.39
C HIS A 16 -13.66 -25.14 20.97
N ALA A 17 -14.06 -26.18 20.24
CA ALA A 17 -13.55 -26.65 18.95
C ALA A 17 -13.31 -25.56 17.89
N PRO A 18 -12.33 -25.72 16.97
CA PRO A 18 -12.12 -24.75 15.92
C PRO A 18 -13.26 -24.87 14.91
N ALA A 19 -14.16 -23.89 14.93
CA ALA A 19 -15.01 -23.60 13.78
C ALA A 19 -14.08 -23.27 12.61
N HIS A 20 -14.15 -24.10 11.56
CA HIS A 20 -13.51 -23.86 10.27
C HIS A 20 -13.97 -22.51 9.71
N HIS A 21 -13.25 -21.44 9.98
CA HIS A 21 -13.33 -20.22 9.19
C HIS A 21 -12.47 -20.47 7.95
N THR A 22 -13.13 -20.91 6.88
CA THR A 22 -12.54 -20.98 5.55
C THR A 22 -12.08 -19.57 5.19
N ILE A 23 -10.77 -19.33 5.28
CA ILE A 23 -10.11 -18.21 4.63
C ILE A 23 -10.34 -18.48 3.15
N ASP A 24 -11.30 -17.76 2.55
CA ASP A 24 -11.52 -17.80 1.11
C ASP A 24 -10.29 -17.15 0.45
N GLU A 25 -9.32 -18.00 0.14
CA GLU A 25 -8.15 -17.73 -0.69
C GLU A 25 -8.61 -17.66 -2.16
N SER A 26 -9.57 -16.79 -2.44
CA SER A 26 -10.06 -16.58 -3.80
C SER A 26 -8.99 -15.86 -4.60
N THR A 27 -8.34 -16.65 -5.46
CA THR A 27 -7.29 -16.29 -6.43
C THR A 27 -7.84 -15.56 -7.66
N ALA A 28 -9.09 -15.08 -7.64
CA ALA A 28 -9.64 -14.31 -8.73
C ALA A 28 -9.29 -12.82 -8.56
N PRO A 29 -8.67 -12.17 -9.56
CA PRO A 29 -8.50 -10.73 -9.52
C PRO A 29 -9.87 -10.06 -9.49
N ALA A 30 -10.12 -9.34 -8.41
CA ALA A 30 -11.37 -8.65 -8.17
C ALA A 30 -11.10 -7.15 -8.25
N GLU A 31 -11.68 -6.52 -9.26
CA GLU A 31 -11.80 -5.05 -9.30
C GLU A 31 -12.38 -4.56 -7.98
N LEU A 32 -11.79 -3.50 -7.41
CA LEU A 32 -12.28 -2.91 -6.18
C LEU A 32 -13.67 -2.33 -6.40
N LYS A 33 -14.67 -2.85 -5.69
CA LYS A 33 -16.05 -2.35 -5.72
C LYS A 33 -16.19 -1.08 -4.88
N LEU A 34 -15.61 0.01 -5.38
CA LEU A 34 -15.66 1.33 -4.75
C LEU A 34 -16.84 2.16 -5.26
N THR A 35 -17.33 3.07 -4.42
CA THR A 35 -18.23 4.12 -4.91
C THR A 35 -17.46 5.07 -5.84
N PRO A 36 -18.12 5.80 -6.76
CA PRO A 36 -17.43 6.75 -7.64
C PRO A 36 -16.55 7.75 -6.87
N LYS A 37 -17.02 8.22 -5.71
CA LYS A 37 -16.25 9.10 -4.82
C LYS A 37 -14.95 8.45 -4.34
N PHE A 38 -14.99 7.20 -3.88
CA PHE A 38 -13.79 6.52 -3.38
C PHE A 38 -12.83 6.13 -4.51
N GLN A 39 -13.35 5.80 -5.68
CA GLN A 39 -12.54 5.52 -6.87
C GLN A 39 -11.75 6.77 -7.30
N GLU A 40 -12.38 7.95 -7.34
CA GLU A 40 -11.70 9.20 -7.68
C GLU A 40 -10.62 9.59 -6.66
N LEU A 41 -10.90 9.40 -5.37
CA LEU A 41 -9.90 9.64 -4.32
C LEU A 41 -8.70 8.69 -4.45
N LEU A 42 -8.94 7.40 -4.70
CA LEU A 42 -7.87 6.42 -4.92
C LEU A 42 -7.03 6.78 -6.15
N LYS A 43 -7.67 7.14 -7.27
CA LYS A 43 -6.96 7.57 -8.49
C LYS A 43 -6.12 8.83 -8.27
N LYS A 44 -6.62 9.76 -7.45
CA LYS A 44 -5.84 10.95 -7.08
C LYS A 44 -4.58 10.56 -6.30
N GLU A 45 -4.71 9.69 -5.31
CA GLU A 45 -3.60 9.17 -4.52
C GLU A 45 -2.56 8.45 -5.38
N MET A 46 -3.01 7.58 -6.30
CA MET A 46 -2.12 6.87 -7.22
C MET A 46 -1.33 7.82 -8.14
N ARG A 47 -1.93 8.93 -8.59
CA ARG A 47 -1.23 9.95 -9.39
C ARG A 47 -0.14 10.68 -8.60
N GLU A 48 -0.41 11.02 -7.34
CA GLU A 48 0.56 11.66 -6.45
C GLU A 48 1.74 10.71 -6.16
N ILE A 49 1.44 9.44 -5.88
CA ILE A 49 2.44 8.38 -5.69
C ILE A 49 3.29 8.20 -6.95
N GLN A 50 2.67 8.11 -8.13
CA GLN A 50 3.37 7.97 -9.40
C GLN A 50 4.36 9.12 -9.62
N SER A 51 3.93 10.36 -9.40
CA SER A 51 4.80 11.54 -9.57
C SER A 51 6.03 11.46 -8.66
N ALA A 52 5.84 11.09 -7.38
CA ALA A 52 6.96 10.98 -6.45
C ALA A 52 7.90 9.82 -6.83
N MET A 53 7.35 8.66 -7.18
CA MET A 53 8.13 7.49 -7.61
C MET A 53 9.01 7.77 -8.83
N GLN A 54 8.52 8.54 -9.81
CA GLN A 54 9.28 8.94 -11.00
C GLN A 54 10.49 9.83 -10.66
N GLU A 55 10.43 10.60 -9.58
CA GLU A 55 11.52 11.47 -9.14
C GLU A 55 12.49 10.80 -8.16
N ILE A 56 12.04 9.80 -7.41
CA ILE A 56 12.87 9.13 -6.39
C ILE A 56 14.09 8.45 -7.03
N LEU A 57 13.89 7.61 -8.05
CA LEU A 57 15.00 6.87 -8.66
C LEU A 57 16.15 7.78 -9.14
N PRO A 58 15.91 8.82 -9.96
CA PRO A 58 16.98 9.72 -10.36
C PRO A 58 17.58 10.50 -9.18
N SER A 59 16.81 10.82 -8.12
CA SER A 59 17.36 11.49 -6.94
C SER A 59 18.30 10.58 -6.13
N ILE A 60 18.00 9.28 -6.01
CA ILE A 60 18.90 8.27 -5.44
C ILE A 60 20.18 8.19 -6.27
N ALA A 61 20.06 8.05 -7.59
CA ALA A 61 21.20 7.89 -8.49
C ALA A 61 22.15 9.11 -8.51
N LYS A 62 21.63 10.30 -8.21
CA LYS A 62 22.41 11.55 -8.11
C LYS A 62 22.96 11.82 -6.71
N GLY A 63 22.59 11.01 -5.71
CA GLY A 63 22.97 11.25 -4.32
C GLY A 63 22.23 12.41 -3.65
N GLU A 64 21.00 12.72 -4.10
CA GLU A 64 20.19 13.83 -3.56
C GLU A 64 19.40 13.37 -2.32
N SER A 65 20.08 13.19 -1.18
CA SER A 65 19.51 12.67 0.08
C SER A 65 18.24 13.39 0.52
N GLU A 66 18.27 14.73 0.63
CA GLU A 66 17.12 15.52 1.09
C GLU A 66 15.92 15.43 0.15
N LYS A 67 16.18 15.41 -1.17
CA LYS A 67 15.12 15.26 -2.17
C LYS A 67 14.48 13.88 -2.07
N THR A 68 15.29 12.83 -1.99
CA THR A 68 14.83 11.45 -1.85
C THR A 68 13.97 11.30 -0.58
N ALA A 69 14.47 11.81 0.55
CA ALA A 69 13.76 11.75 1.82
C ALA A 69 12.39 12.45 1.76
N ARG A 70 12.35 13.68 1.23
CA ARG A 70 11.11 14.44 1.09
C ARG A 70 10.09 13.74 0.19
N LEU A 71 10.50 13.21 -0.96
CA LEU A 71 9.62 12.50 -1.88
C LEU A 71 9.04 11.23 -1.24
N ALA A 72 9.88 10.48 -0.52
CA ALA A 72 9.46 9.29 0.19
C ALA A 72 8.50 9.60 1.37
N GLU A 73 8.73 10.70 2.09
CA GLU A 73 7.79 11.21 3.10
C GLU A 73 6.47 11.66 2.49
N GLN A 74 6.48 12.27 1.31
CA GLN A 74 5.25 12.63 0.60
C GLN A 74 4.42 11.39 0.31
N ILE A 75 5.02 10.29 -0.18
CA ILE A 75 4.33 9.00 -0.38
C ILE A 75 3.84 8.44 0.97
N HIS A 76 4.66 8.45 2.01
CA HIS A 76 4.22 7.97 3.32
C HIS A 76 2.99 8.74 3.84
N ASN A 77 2.95 10.05 3.58
CA ASN A 77 1.88 10.93 4.03
C ASN A 77 0.71 11.02 3.04
N SER A 78 0.79 10.41 1.86
CA SER A 78 -0.19 10.53 0.78
C SER A 78 -1.50 9.79 1.03
N PHE A 79 -1.85 9.45 2.28
CA PHE A 79 -3.12 8.87 2.70
C PHE A 79 -4.32 9.83 2.47
N ILE A 80 -4.54 10.24 1.23
CA ILE A 80 -5.58 11.18 0.80
C ILE A 80 -6.95 10.61 1.16
N LEU A 81 -7.12 9.29 1.00
CA LEU A 81 -8.31 8.60 1.45
C LEU A 81 -8.59 8.78 2.95
N LYS A 82 -7.59 9.02 3.80
CA LYS A 82 -7.83 9.30 5.22
C LYS A 82 -8.06 10.78 5.50
N ASN A 83 -7.33 11.66 4.83
CA ASN A 83 -7.38 13.09 5.09
C ASN A 83 -8.66 13.74 4.55
N ALA A 84 -9.28 13.15 3.53
CA ALA A 84 -10.49 13.68 2.89
C ALA A 84 -11.82 13.08 3.40
N LEU A 85 -11.78 12.09 4.31
CA LEU A 85 -12.95 11.34 4.73
C LEU A 85 -13.38 11.63 6.17
N SER A 86 -14.69 11.77 6.38
CA SER A 86 -15.29 11.75 7.70
C SER A 86 -15.14 10.37 8.36
N LYS A 87 -15.31 10.31 9.69
CA LYS A 87 -15.32 9.03 10.43
C LYS A 87 -16.31 8.01 9.88
N LYS A 88 -17.47 8.47 9.36
CA LYS A 88 -18.49 7.62 8.76
C LYS A 88 -18.01 7.03 7.44
N GLU A 89 -17.42 7.87 6.59
CA GLU A 89 -16.91 7.44 5.28
C GLU A 89 -15.69 6.52 5.42
N LEU A 90 -14.84 6.76 6.42
CA LEU A 90 -13.73 5.86 6.72
C LEU A 90 -14.22 4.46 7.12
N LYS A 91 -15.25 4.38 7.98
CA LYS A 91 -15.88 3.09 8.34
C LYS A 91 -16.45 2.40 7.10
N GLN A 92 -17.12 3.15 6.24
CA GLN A 92 -17.67 2.60 4.99
C GLN A 92 -16.56 2.10 4.05
N LEU A 93 -15.50 2.88 3.86
CA LEU A 93 -14.37 2.49 3.01
C LEU A 93 -13.72 1.19 3.49
N ILE A 94 -13.49 1.05 4.80
CA ILE A 94 -12.88 -0.16 5.38
C ILE A 94 -13.73 -1.41 5.10
N THR A 95 -15.06 -1.29 5.02
CA THR A 95 -15.93 -2.44 4.68
C THR A 95 -15.90 -2.82 3.19
N LEU A 96 -15.42 -1.93 2.32
CA LEU A 96 -15.35 -2.16 0.87
C LEU A 96 -13.99 -2.71 0.41
N LEU A 97 -12.94 -2.51 1.21
CA LEU A 97 -11.58 -2.89 0.83
C LEU A 97 -11.25 -4.33 1.26
N PRO A 98 -10.77 -5.18 0.36
CA PRO A 98 -10.26 -6.50 0.72
C PRO A 98 -9.08 -6.39 1.70
N ALA A 99 -9.00 -7.31 2.68
CA ALA A 99 -7.92 -7.31 3.68
C ALA A 99 -6.52 -7.34 3.04
N ASN A 100 -6.39 -8.06 1.91
CA ASN A 100 -5.15 -8.14 1.14
C ASN A 100 -4.75 -6.81 0.47
N PHE A 101 -5.71 -6.01 0.00
CA PHE A 101 -5.44 -4.68 -0.53
C PHE A 101 -4.88 -3.79 0.59
N VAL A 102 -5.56 -3.75 1.74
CA VAL A 102 -5.16 -2.97 2.91
C VAL A 102 -3.78 -3.38 3.42
N LYS A 103 -3.44 -4.67 3.37
CA LYS A 103 -2.12 -5.17 3.77
C LYS A 103 -1.01 -4.64 2.85
N ILE A 104 -1.19 -4.75 1.53
CA ILE A 104 -0.18 -4.30 0.56
C ILE A 104 0.01 -2.79 0.64
N ASP A 105 -1.08 -2.05 0.68
CA ASP A 105 -1.10 -0.59 0.86
C ASP A 105 -0.28 -0.15 2.09
N ARG A 106 -0.53 -0.77 3.25
CA ARG A 106 0.24 -0.47 4.48
C ARG A 106 1.73 -0.78 4.35
N VAL A 107 2.08 -1.91 3.75
CA VAL A 107 3.49 -2.27 3.56
C VAL A 107 4.16 -1.25 2.66
N PHE A 108 3.51 -0.87 1.56
CA PHE A 108 4.00 0.15 0.63
C PHE A 108 4.27 1.49 1.34
N HIS A 109 3.30 2.02 2.10
CA HIS A 109 3.49 3.27 2.85
C HIS A 109 4.52 3.14 3.98
N SER A 110 4.67 1.95 4.58
CA SER A 110 5.72 1.71 5.57
C SER A 110 7.11 1.69 4.92
N ASP A 111 7.23 1.14 3.71
CA ASP A 111 8.50 1.12 2.98
C ASP A 111 8.88 2.51 2.51
N ALA A 112 7.91 3.36 2.15
CA ALA A 112 8.15 4.79 1.91
C ALA A 112 8.75 5.50 3.13
N ALA A 113 8.28 5.22 4.34
CA ALA A 113 8.87 5.77 5.57
C ALA A 113 10.31 5.25 5.80
N LYS A 114 10.58 3.96 5.54
CA LYS A 114 11.93 3.39 5.65
C LYS A 114 12.87 3.99 4.61
N LEU A 115 12.38 4.21 3.39
CA LEU A 115 13.13 4.88 2.33
C LEU A 115 13.51 6.29 2.74
N ALA A 116 12.56 7.04 3.32
CA ALA A 116 12.85 8.38 3.84
C ALA A 116 13.96 8.37 4.88
N GLU A 117 13.94 7.40 5.80
CA GLU A 117 14.97 7.26 6.83
C GLU A 117 16.33 6.87 6.26
N ALA A 118 16.39 5.89 5.33
CA ALA A 118 17.62 5.51 4.65
C ALA A 118 18.22 6.69 3.87
N ALA A 119 17.37 7.48 3.19
CA ALA A 119 17.79 8.67 2.46
C ALA A 119 18.34 9.76 3.39
N LYS A 120 17.75 10.00 4.57
CA LYS A 120 18.28 10.93 5.58
C LYS A 120 19.68 10.54 6.06
N GLN A 121 19.95 9.24 6.12
CA GLN A 121 21.25 8.69 6.47
C GLN A 121 22.22 8.64 5.28
N SER A 122 21.80 9.11 4.10
CA SER A 122 22.54 9.03 2.84
C SER A 122 22.94 7.60 2.44
N ASP A 123 22.18 6.60 2.91
CA ASP A 123 22.35 5.21 2.52
C ASP A 123 21.62 4.95 1.19
N PHE A 124 22.27 5.30 0.10
CA PHE A 124 21.70 5.18 -1.25
C PHE A 124 21.56 3.73 -1.72
N ALA A 125 22.42 2.83 -1.25
CA ALA A 125 22.31 1.40 -1.56
C ALA A 125 21.04 0.83 -0.94
N ARG A 126 20.80 1.12 0.35
CA ARG A 126 19.57 0.73 1.03
C ARG A 126 18.34 1.42 0.46
N SER A 127 18.47 2.70 0.08
CA SER A 127 17.39 3.44 -0.57
C SER A 127 16.97 2.80 -1.89
N ALA A 128 17.93 2.39 -2.73
CA ALA A 128 17.65 1.69 -3.99
C ALA A 128 16.98 0.33 -3.77
N GLU A 129 17.43 -0.44 -2.76
CA GLU A 129 16.81 -1.71 -2.39
C GLU A 129 15.34 -1.54 -1.98
N ILE A 130 15.06 -0.61 -1.08
CA ILE A 130 13.69 -0.32 -0.61
C ILE A 130 12.82 0.18 -1.77
N PHE A 131 13.34 1.08 -2.61
CA PHE A 131 12.62 1.56 -3.78
C PHE A 131 12.24 0.43 -4.75
N GLY A 132 13.15 -0.53 -4.98
CA GLY A 132 12.84 -1.74 -5.76
C GLY A 132 11.70 -2.56 -5.14
N GLY A 133 11.68 -2.69 -3.81
CA GLY A 133 10.57 -3.29 -3.07
C GLY A 133 9.23 -2.56 -3.29
N MET A 134 9.25 -1.22 -3.30
CA MET A 134 8.08 -0.40 -3.58
C MET A 134 7.56 -0.61 -5.02
N VAL A 135 8.45 -0.71 -6.02
CA VAL A 135 8.06 -1.04 -7.40
C VAL A 135 7.38 -2.41 -7.47
N ASN A 136 7.91 -3.42 -6.78
CA ASN A 136 7.30 -4.75 -6.71
C ASN A 136 5.90 -4.70 -6.07
N ALA A 137 5.71 -3.88 -5.03
CA ALA A 137 4.40 -3.69 -4.42
C ALA A 137 3.38 -3.06 -5.39
N CYS A 138 3.79 -2.09 -6.22
CA CYS A 138 2.94 -1.53 -7.28
C CYS A 138 2.46 -2.63 -8.24
N VAL A 139 3.38 -3.46 -8.75
CA VAL A 139 3.05 -4.56 -9.68
C VAL A 139 2.14 -5.58 -9.01
N ASN A 140 2.42 -5.96 -7.76
CA ASN A 140 1.60 -6.92 -7.02
C ASN A 140 0.18 -6.40 -6.73
N CYS A 141 0.03 -5.12 -6.38
CA CYS A 141 -1.28 -4.52 -6.15
C CYS A 141 -2.07 -4.43 -7.46
N HIS A 142 -1.46 -3.89 -8.51
CA HIS A 142 -2.15 -3.62 -9.78
C HIS A 142 -2.57 -4.91 -10.51
N SER A 143 -1.72 -5.94 -10.50
CA SER A 143 -2.06 -7.25 -11.09
C SER A 143 -3.29 -7.90 -10.44
N ARG A 144 -3.60 -7.56 -9.19
CA ARG A 144 -4.70 -8.16 -8.41
C ARG A 144 -5.97 -7.33 -8.38
N PHE A 145 -5.84 -6.01 -8.26
CA PHE A 145 -6.95 -5.12 -7.91
C PHE A 145 -7.27 -4.06 -8.97
N ALA A 146 -6.45 -3.94 -10.02
CA ALA A 146 -6.59 -2.92 -11.07
C ALA A 146 -6.50 -3.54 -12.48
N ASN A 147 -7.13 -4.69 -12.68
CA ASN A 147 -7.08 -5.48 -13.90
C ASN A 147 -7.69 -4.82 -15.13
N VAL A 148 -8.71 -3.98 -14.94
CA VAL A 148 -9.31 -3.20 -16.03
C VAL A 148 -8.34 -2.12 -16.53
N GLU A 149 -7.61 -1.48 -15.60
CA GLU A 149 -6.65 -0.41 -15.92
C GLU A 149 -5.31 -0.95 -16.43
N PHE A 150 -4.89 -2.11 -15.93
CA PHE A 150 -3.60 -2.74 -16.26
C PHE A 150 -3.77 -4.21 -16.72
N PRO A 151 -4.45 -4.45 -17.85
CA PRO A 151 -4.77 -5.81 -18.31
C PRO A 151 -3.53 -6.66 -18.61
N GLU A 152 -2.41 -6.05 -18.98
CA GLU A 152 -1.17 -6.78 -19.28
C GLU A 152 -0.51 -7.40 -18.03
N LEU A 153 -0.73 -6.82 -16.84
CA LEU A 153 -0.20 -7.38 -15.58
C LEU A 153 -0.92 -8.67 -15.16
N GLN A 154 -2.01 -9.03 -15.85
CA GLN A 154 -2.71 -10.30 -15.67
C GLN A 154 -2.26 -11.37 -16.67
N LYS A 155 -1.62 -10.94 -17.76
CA LYS A 155 -1.09 -11.85 -18.77
C LYS A 155 0.23 -12.43 -18.24
N THR A 156 0.06 -13.41 -17.36
CA THR A 156 0.93 -14.58 -17.19
C THR A 156 2.35 -14.39 -16.65
N ALA A 157 2.57 -14.90 -15.44
CA ALA A 157 3.71 -15.76 -15.12
C ALA A 157 3.58 -17.09 -15.89
N THR A 158 3.70 -17.05 -17.21
CA THR A 158 3.68 -18.23 -18.08
C THR A 158 4.71 -18.00 -19.17
N THR A 159 5.90 -18.55 -18.88
CA THR A 159 6.87 -19.09 -19.83
C THR A 159 7.58 -18.12 -20.77
N HIS A 160 8.88 -17.94 -20.53
CA HIS A 160 9.93 -18.32 -21.49
C HIS A 160 11.17 -18.80 -20.74
#